data_AF-A0AAU8NKN5-F1
#
_entry.id   AF-A0AAU8NKN5-F1
#
_cell.length_a   1.000
_cell.length_b   1.000
_cell.length_c   1.000
_cell.angle_alpha   90.00
_cell.angle_beta   90.00
_cell.angle_gamma   90.00
#
_symmetry.space_group_name_H-M   'P 1'
#
loop_
_entity.id
_entity.type
_entity.pdbx_description
1 polymer ?
#
loop_
_entity_poly.entity_id
_entity_poly.type
_entity_poly.pdbx_seq_one_letter_code
_entity_poly.pdbx_strand_id
1 'polypeptide(L)'
;MLLFEKASVLQTNSRMGRTIGFEQAYTDQGISIDKSLWCHILLEILRSEQALDYVIDYLQDYSGISAAFSLTEETVRLTSAAISRLNDHSNIDLLSFDIPHLSDAAYVQQDEREMAQTAVKLLREQMEVFILLRAVIPVQLINFYLATGFHHNAI
;
A
#
# COMPACT_ATOMS: atom_id res chain seq x y z
N MET A 1 5.51 3.77 -11.06
CA MET A 1 5.29 3.53 -9.64
C MET A 1 4.76 2.12 -9.47
N LEU A 2 5.42 1.33 -8.63
CA LEU A 2 5.13 -0.10 -8.44
C LEU A 2 3.87 -0.30 -7.62
N LEU A 3 3.03 -1.24 -8.05
CA LEU A 3 1.92 -1.75 -7.25
C LEU A 3 2.16 -3.24 -6.99
N PHE A 4 2.29 -3.65 -5.72
CA PHE A 4 2.44 -5.05 -5.33
C PHE A 4 1.10 -5.68 -4.92
N GLU A 5 0.68 -6.79 -5.56
CA GLU A 5 -0.61 -7.45 -5.28
C GLU A 5 -0.48 -8.88 -4.74
N LYS A 6 -1.24 -9.22 -3.68
CA LYS A 6 -1.38 -10.57 -3.07
C LYS A 6 -2.85 -11.01 -3.05
N ALA A 7 -3.15 -12.28 -3.33
CA ALA A 7 -4.53 -12.80 -3.41
C ALA A 7 -4.94 -13.64 -2.18
N SER A 8 -5.95 -13.19 -1.39
CA SER A 8 -7.22 -13.90 -1.03
C SER A 8 -7.99 -13.26 0.17
N VAL A 9 -9.25 -12.85 -0.12
CA VAL A 9 -10.55 -12.83 0.61
C VAL A 9 -10.81 -12.12 1.98
N LEU A 10 -11.81 -11.20 1.91
CA LEU A 10 -12.78 -10.61 2.89
C LEU A 10 -12.32 -9.74 4.07
N GLN A 11 -12.28 -8.41 3.85
CA GLN A 11 -12.77 -7.36 4.76
C GLN A 11 -12.99 -6.06 3.97
N THR A 12 -13.80 -5.12 4.50
CA THR A 12 -14.38 -3.93 3.84
C THR A 12 -13.39 -2.90 3.25
N ASN A 13 -12.07 -3.09 3.40
CA ASN A 13 -10.98 -2.41 2.68
C ASN A 13 -10.23 -3.39 1.77
N SER A 14 -10.96 -4.05 0.87
CA SER A 14 -10.42 -5.11 0.00
C SER A 14 -9.28 -4.58 -0.89
N ARG A 15 -8.35 -5.46 -1.27
CA ARG A 15 -7.32 -5.19 -2.30
C ARG A 15 -7.89 -4.43 -3.50
N MET A 16 -9.05 -4.87 -3.98
CA MET A 16 -9.76 -4.26 -5.10
C MET A 16 -10.10 -2.79 -4.82
N GLY A 17 -10.57 -2.47 -3.61
CA GLY A 17 -10.83 -1.09 -3.21
C GLY A 17 -9.56 -0.22 -3.16
N ARG A 18 -8.43 -0.78 -2.69
CA ARG A 18 -7.13 -0.09 -2.66
C ARG A 18 -6.64 0.23 -4.09
N THR A 19 -6.73 -0.76 -5.00
CA THR A 19 -6.38 -0.58 -6.42
C THR A 19 -7.30 0.40 -7.15
N ILE A 20 -8.62 0.34 -6.92
CA ILE A 20 -9.57 1.29 -7.53
C ILE A 20 -9.31 2.72 -7.03
N GLY A 21 -9.11 2.92 -5.72
CA GLY A 21 -8.82 4.24 -5.17
C GLY A 21 -7.54 4.83 -5.73
N PHE A 22 -6.53 3.98 -5.94
CA PHE A 22 -5.29 4.35 -6.61
C PHE A 22 -5.53 4.79 -8.06
N GLU A 23 -6.27 4.00 -8.84
CA GLU A 23 -6.56 4.33 -10.24
C GLU A 23 -7.37 5.62 -10.37
N GLN A 24 -8.33 5.81 -9.46
CA GLN A 24 -9.16 6.99 -9.41
C GLN A 24 -8.34 8.25 -9.11
N ALA A 25 -7.40 8.20 -8.17
CA ALA A 25 -6.56 9.35 -7.83
C ALA A 25 -5.73 9.85 -9.02
N TYR A 26 -5.23 8.95 -9.87
CA TYR A 26 -4.55 9.29 -11.11
C TYR A 26 -5.51 9.87 -12.16
N THR A 27 -6.67 9.23 -12.32
CA THR A 27 -7.70 9.66 -13.27
C THR A 27 -8.24 11.04 -12.94
N ASP A 28 -8.46 11.35 -11.66
CA ASP A 28 -8.93 12.65 -11.17
C ASP A 28 -7.94 13.79 -11.49
N GLN A 29 -6.65 13.46 -11.64
CA GLN A 29 -5.59 14.39 -12.02
C GLN A 29 -5.29 14.39 -13.52
N GLY A 30 -6.02 13.60 -14.32
CA GLY A 30 -5.76 13.45 -15.76
C GLY A 30 -4.43 12.75 -16.08
N ILE A 31 -3.88 11.97 -15.15
CA ILE A 31 -2.61 11.27 -15.31
C ILE A 31 -2.87 9.84 -15.78
N SER A 32 -2.26 9.46 -16.90
CA SER A 32 -2.32 8.08 -17.41
C SER A 32 -1.52 7.11 -16.52
N ILE A 33 -2.07 5.92 -16.30
CA ILE A 33 -1.41 4.85 -15.55
C ILE A 33 -0.81 3.86 -16.55
N ASP A 34 0.50 3.64 -16.44
CA ASP A 34 1.16 2.52 -17.10
C ASP A 34 1.03 1.26 -16.23
N LYS A 35 0.14 0.35 -16.63
CA LYS A 35 -0.10 -0.91 -15.91
C LYS A 35 1.02 -1.93 -16.08
N SER A 36 1.99 -1.71 -16.99
CA SER A 36 3.18 -2.56 -17.05
C SER A 36 4.05 -2.43 -15.79
N LEU A 37 3.95 -1.30 -15.09
CA LEU A 37 4.63 -1.03 -13.82
C LEU A 37 3.95 -1.69 -12.60
N TRP A 38 2.95 -2.54 -12.81
CA TRP A 38 2.33 -3.30 -11.73
C TRP A 38 3.09 -4.60 -11.51
N CYS A 39 3.56 -4.81 -10.28
CA CYS A 39 4.33 -5.99 -9.89
C CYS A 39 3.42 -6.99 -9.17
N HIS A 40 2.97 -8.03 -9.87
CA HIS A 40 2.10 -9.04 -9.28
C HIS A 40 2.94 -10.19 -8.71
N ILE A 41 3.17 -10.19 -7.39
CA ILE A 41 3.86 -11.30 -6.74
C ILE A 41 2.86 -12.40 -6.41
N LEU A 42 3.00 -13.55 -7.08
CA LEU A 42 2.18 -14.73 -6.76
C LEU A 42 2.40 -15.16 -5.31
N LEU A 43 1.34 -15.65 -4.65
CA LEU A 43 1.41 -16.05 -3.24
C LEU A 43 2.46 -17.13 -2.97
N GLU A 44 2.66 -18.03 -3.93
CA GLU A 44 3.68 -19.07 -3.88
C GLU A 44 5.11 -18.49 -3.92
N ILE A 45 5.34 -17.47 -4.75
CA ILE A 45 6.63 -16.77 -4.84
C ILE A 45 6.85 -15.97 -3.56
N LEU A 46 5.83 -15.23 -3.09
CA LEU A 46 5.94 -14.38 -1.90
C LEU A 46 6.29 -15.17 -0.64
N ARG A 47 5.90 -16.45 -0.57
CA ARG A 47 6.16 -17.36 0.54
C ARG A 47 7.42 -18.21 0.34
N SER A 48 8.13 -18.04 -0.77
CA SER A 48 9.35 -18.79 -1.07
C SER A 48 10.59 -17.94 -0.80
N GLU A 49 11.76 -18.58 -0.84
CA GLU A 49 13.05 -17.90 -0.75
C GLU A 49 13.34 -17.03 -1.99
N GLN A 50 12.58 -17.19 -3.07
CA GLN A 50 12.74 -16.45 -4.33
C GLN A 50 12.03 -15.09 -4.31
N ALA A 51 11.23 -14.77 -3.29
CA ALA A 51 10.46 -13.55 -3.23
C ALA A 51 11.33 -12.29 -3.41
N LEU A 52 12.50 -12.26 -2.77
CA LEU A 52 13.40 -11.12 -2.82
C LEU A 52 14.00 -10.94 -4.21
N ASP A 53 14.53 -12.02 -4.78
CA ASP A 53 15.14 -12.01 -6.12
C ASP A 53 14.12 -11.61 -7.19
N TYR A 54 12.88 -12.11 -7.08
CA TYR A 54 11.78 -11.71 -7.97
C TYR A 54 11.55 -10.19 -7.99
N VAL A 55 11.59 -9.54 -6.82
CA VAL A 55 11.40 -8.09 -6.72
C VAL A 55 12.64 -7.32 -7.19
N ILE A 56 13.85 -7.85 -6.94
CA ILE A 56 15.09 -7.27 -7.45
C ILE A 56 15.09 -7.27 -8.98
N ASP A 57 14.80 -8.42 -9.60
CA ASP A 57 14.75 -8.57 -11.05
C ASP A 57 13.73 -7.61 -11.66
N TYR A 58 12.53 -7.52 -11.06
CA TYR A 58 11.51 -6.57 -11.49
C TYR A 58 12.00 -5.12 -11.43
N LEU A 59 12.65 -4.71 -10.33
CA LEU A 59 13.16 -3.36 -10.19
C LEU A 59 14.25 -3.04 -11.22
N GLN A 60 15.09 -4.01 -11.56
CA GLN A 60 16.13 -3.86 -12.58
C GLN A 60 15.55 -3.72 -14.00
N ASP A 61 14.51 -4.50 -14.32
CA ASP A 61 13.80 -4.41 -15.60
C ASP A 61 13.13 -3.03 -15.80
N TYR A 62 12.82 -2.33 -14.71
CA TYR A 62 12.18 -1.02 -14.70
C TYR A 62 13.00 0.04 -13.95
N SER A 63 14.26 0.22 -14.34
CA SER A 63 15.21 1.18 -13.72
C SER A 63 14.79 2.67 -13.67
N GLY A 64 13.69 3.06 -14.32
CA GLY A 64 13.13 4.42 -14.28
C GLY A 64 12.14 4.69 -13.15
N ILE A 65 11.91 3.72 -12.26
CA ILE A 65 10.97 3.89 -11.14
C ILE A 65 11.55 4.84 -10.09
N SER A 66 10.81 5.89 -9.74
CA SER A 66 11.17 6.85 -8.68
C SER A 66 10.39 6.66 -7.37
N ALA A 67 9.32 5.87 -7.38
CA ALA A 67 8.48 5.60 -6.21
C ALA A 67 7.80 4.24 -6.32
N ALA A 68 7.54 3.60 -5.19
CA ALA A 68 6.87 2.31 -5.08
C ALA A 68 5.76 2.36 -4.01
N PHE A 69 4.57 1.90 -4.40
CA PHE A 69 3.41 1.82 -3.52
C PHE A 69 3.01 0.36 -3.26
N SER A 70 3.24 -0.09 -2.04
CA SER A 70 2.99 -1.46 -1.63
C SER A 70 1.67 -1.57 -0.88
N LEU A 71 0.84 -2.53 -1.27
CA LEU A 71 -0.50 -2.68 -0.71
C LEU A 71 -0.51 -3.41 0.64
N THR A 72 0.59 -4.00 1.07
CA THR A 72 0.68 -4.72 2.35
C THR A 72 2.00 -4.47 3.06
N GLU A 73 2.00 -4.66 4.37
CA GLU A 73 3.21 -4.63 5.21
C GLU A 73 4.31 -5.61 4.72
N GLU A 74 3.93 -6.81 4.29
CA GLU A 74 4.89 -7.81 3.78
C GLU A 74 5.53 -7.36 2.46
N THR A 75 4.74 -6.78 1.56
CA THR A 75 5.24 -6.34 0.26
C THR A 75 6.13 -5.11 0.38
N VAL A 76 5.79 -4.12 1.23
CA VAL A 76 6.67 -2.95 1.43
C VAL A 76 8.01 -3.35 2.03
N ARG A 77 8.05 -4.29 2.99
CA ARG A 77 9.32 -4.80 3.53
C ARG A 77 10.16 -5.50 2.48
N LEU A 78 9.53 -6.32 1.65
CA LEU A 78 10.21 -7.02 0.57
C LEU A 78 10.80 -6.03 -0.44
N THR A 79 10.01 -5.01 -0.83
CA THR A 79 10.47 -3.94 -1.74
C THR A 79 11.61 -3.13 -1.12
N SER A 80 11.52 -2.74 0.14
CA SER A 80 12.60 -2.03 0.87
C SER A 80 13.89 -2.85 0.90
N ALA A 81 13.79 -4.15 1.19
CA ALA A 81 14.93 -5.06 1.16
C ALA A 81 15.53 -5.17 -0.26
N ALA A 82 14.69 -5.25 -1.30
CA ALA A 82 15.15 -5.32 -2.69
C ALA A 82 15.88 -4.02 -3.10
N ILE A 83 15.30 -2.86 -2.80
CA ILE A 83 15.92 -1.54 -3.05
C ILE A 83 17.27 -1.45 -2.34
N SER A 84 17.36 -1.90 -1.08
CA SER A 84 18.60 -1.87 -0.30
C SER A 84 19.71 -2.75 -0.89
N ARG A 85 19.36 -3.76 -1.72
CA ARG A 85 20.32 -4.61 -2.43
C ARG A 85 20.76 -4.04 -3.77
N LEU A 86 20.08 -3.01 -4.26
CA LEU A 86 20.38 -2.35 -5.52
C LEU A 86 21.28 -1.13 -5.26
N ASN A 87 22.50 -1.15 -5.81
CA ASN A 87 23.48 -0.06 -5.62
C ASN A 87 23.02 1.31 -6.17
N ASP A 88 22.19 1.32 -7.22
CA ASP A 88 21.78 2.53 -7.95
C ASP A 88 20.33 3.00 -7.67
N HIS A 89 19.58 2.32 -6.80
CA HIS A 89 18.15 2.60 -6.59
C HIS A 89 17.85 3.29 -5.24
N SER A 90 18.83 3.98 -4.68
CA SER A 90 18.74 4.72 -3.40
C SER A 90 17.73 5.87 -3.38
N ASN A 91 17.08 6.17 -4.50
CA ASN A 91 16.12 7.28 -4.66
C ASN A 91 14.67 6.81 -4.90
N ILE A 92 14.33 5.54 -4.65
CA ILE A 92 12.93 5.09 -4.73
C ILE A 92 12.20 5.45 -3.43
N ASP A 93 11.24 6.36 -3.52
CA ASP A 93 10.34 6.66 -2.40
C ASP A 93 9.39 5.49 -2.14
N LEU A 94 9.27 5.07 -0.87
CA LEU A 94 8.37 3.99 -0.46
C LEU A 94 7.11 4.53 0.20
N LEU A 95 5.96 4.04 -0.29
CA LEU A 95 4.65 4.24 0.32
C LEU A 95 4.00 2.88 0.59
N SER A 96 3.39 2.73 1.76
CA SER A 96 2.65 1.53 2.15
C SER A 96 1.20 1.85 2.47
N PHE A 97 0.29 0.93 2.20
CA PHE A 97 -1.08 1.07 2.69
C PHE A 97 -1.25 0.63 4.15
N ASP A 98 -0.41 -0.28 4.64
CA ASP A 98 -0.42 -0.73 6.04
C ASP A 98 0.85 -0.22 6.77
N ILE A 99 0.92 -0.31 8.10
CA ILE A 99 2.09 0.12 8.87
C ILE A 99 3.31 -0.73 8.47
N PRO A 100 4.38 -0.15 7.91
CA PRO A 100 5.49 -0.92 7.35
C PRO A 100 6.47 -1.44 8.41
N HIS A 101 6.47 -0.84 9.61
CA HIS A 101 7.53 -0.99 10.63
C HIS A 101 8.93 -0.70 10.09
N LEU A 102 9.02 0.24 9.13
CA LEU A 102 10.24 0.78 8.53
C LEU A 102 10.30 2.29 8.82
N SER A 103 11.51 2.85 8.96
CA SER A 103 11.72 4.27 9.30
C SER A 103 11.65 5.22 8.10
N ASP A 104 11.61 4.69 6.89
CA ASP A 104 11.84 5.40 5.63
C ASP A 104 10.68 5.23 4.62
N ALA A 105 9.56 4.62 5.01
CA ALA A 105 8.40 4.39 4.14
C ALA A 105 7.16 5.12 4.66
N ALA A 106 6.62 6.09 3.92
CA ALA A 106 5.34 6.70 4.27
C ALA A 106 4.23 5.64 4.29
N TYR A 107 3.15 5.85 5.05
CA TYR A 107 2.06 4.88 5.08
C TYR A 107 0.68 5.44 5.40
N VAL A 108 -0.35 4.70 5.00
CA VAL A 108 -1.75 4.99 5.34
C VAL A 108 -2.08 4.37 6.70
N GLN A 109 -2.22 5.18 7.73
CA GLN A 109 -2.67 4.74 9.05
C GLN A 109 -4.18 4.58 9.06
N GLN A 110 -4.63 3.36 9.35
CA GLN A 110 -6.02 3.04 9.62
C GLN A 110 -6.31 3.18 11.12
N ASP A 111 -7.52 3.64 11.46
CA ASP A 111 -8.03 3.54 12.82
C ASP A 111 -8.71 2.18 13.02
N GLU A 112 -7.89 1.14 13.20
CA GLU A 112 -8.37 -0.23 13.40
C GLU A 112 -9.26 -0.35 14.65
N ARG A 113 -9.02 0.49 15.66
CA ARG A 113 -9.83 0.52 16.88
C ARG A 113 -11.22 1.04 16.58
N GLU A 114 -11.34 2.18 15.92
CA GLU A 114 -12.63 2.76 15.53
C GLU A 114 -13.36 1.84 14.53
N MET A 115 -12.63 1.21 13.60
CA MET A 115 -13.18 0.19 12.71
C MET A 115 -13.80 -0.98 13.49
N ALA A 116 -13.08 -1.53 14.47
CA ALA A 116 -13.58 -2.63 15.29
C ALA A 116 -14.78 -2.22 16.15
N GLN A 117 -14.72 -1.04 16.80
CA GLN A 117 -15.81 -0.51 17.61
C GLN A 117 -17.06 -0.26 16.77
N THR A 118 -16.90 0.33 15.59
CA THR A 118 -17.98 0.57 14.64
C THR A 118 -18.56 -0.74 14.13
N ALA A 119 -17.74 -1.73 13.78
CA ALA A 119 -18.22 -3.03 13.32
C ALA A 119 -19.11 -3.73 14.36
N VAL A 120 -18.69 -3.74 15.64
CA VAL A 120 -19.48 -4.32 16.73
C VAL A 120 -20.79 -3.55 16.94
N LYS A 121 -20.74 -2.22 16.90
CA LYS A 121 -21.93 -1.37 17.00
C LYS A 121 -22.94 -1.68 15.89
N LEU A 122 -22.48 -1.70 14.63
CA LEU A 122 -23.32 -1.98 13.48
C LEU A 122 -23.90 -3.40 13.51
N LEU A 123 -23.11 -4.40 13.94
CA LEU A 123 -23.59 -5.77 14.10
C LEU A 123 -24.74 -5.84 15.10
N ARG A 124 -24.59 -5.18 16.26
CA ARG A 124 -25.65 -5.13 17.28
C ARG A 124 -26.91 -4.44 16.75
N GLU A 125 -26.77 -3.34 16.01
CA GLU A 125 -27.91 -2.65 15.39
C GLU A 125 -28.61 -3.53 14.33
N GLN A 126 -27.84 -4.31 13.57
CA GLN A 126 -28.36 -5.24 12.56
C GLN A 126 -29.09 -6.45 13.15
N MET A 127 -28.77 -6.84 14.39
CA MET A 127 -29.50 -7.91 15.09
C MET A 127 -30.94 -7.50 15.43
N GLU A 128 -31.19 -6.19 15.61
CA GLU A 128 -32.51 -5.64 15.90
C GLU A 128 -33.27 -5.29 14.62
N VAL A 129 -32.55 -4.83 13.58
CA VAL A 129 -33.14 -4.36 12.33
C VAL A 129 -32.36 -4.92 11.14
N PHE A 130 -33.03 -5.67 10.26
CA PHE A 130 -32.43 -6.26 9.05
C PHE A 130 -32.16 -5.21 7.94
N ILE A 131 -31.45 -4.12 8.25
CA ILE A 131 -30.99 -3.11 7.29
C ILE A 131 -29.47 -3.15 7.20
N LEU A 132 -28.93 -3.18 5.98
CA LEU A 132 -27.50 -3.09 5.74
C LEU A 132 -27.01 -1.67 6.03
N LEU A 133 -26.31 -1.51 7.15
CA LEU A 133 -25.67 -0.25 7.54
C LEU A 133 -24.21 -0.22 7.05
N ARG A 134 -23.76 0.96 6.59
CA ARG A 134 -22.37 1.21 6.17
C ARG A 134 -21.80 2.37 6.97
N ALA A 135 -20.54 2.26 7.34
CA ALA A 135 -19.76 3.33 7.95
C ALA A 135 -18.46 3.52 7.17
N VAL A 136 -18.00 4.77 7.09
CA VAL A 136 -16.71 5.14 6.51
C VAL A 136 -15.85 5.66 7.65
N ILE A 137 -14.74 4.97 7.90
CA ILE A 137 -13.75 5.39 8.90
C ILE A 137 -12.63 6.10 8.16
N PRO A 138 -12.30 7.36 8.50
CA PRO A 138 -11.24 8.10 7.84
C PRO A 138 -9.88 7.46 8.13
N VAL A 139 -8.97 7.59 7.16
CA VAL A 139 -7.57 7.18 7.28
C VAL A 139 -6.66 8.40 7.26
N GLN A 140 -5.42 8.27 7.71
CA GLN A 140 -4.44 9.34 7.72
C GLN A 140 -3.18 8.92 6.95
N LEU A 141 -2.60 9.82 6.18
CA LEU A 141 -1.26 9.60 5.61
C LEU A 141 -0.21 10.02 6.63
N ILE A 142 0.65 9.09 7.02
CA ILE A 142 1.80 9.34 7.88
C ILE A 142 3.05 9.42 7.01
N ASN A 143 3.74 10.56 7.06
CA ASN A 143 4.97 10.78 6.30
C ASN A 143 6.17 10.99 7.25
N PHE A 144 7.26 10.25 7.02
CA PHE A 144 8.46 10.32 7.84
C PHE A 144 9.25 11.62 7.66
N TYR A 145 9.11 12.30 6.51
CA TYR A 145 9.75 13.61 6.27
C TYR A 145 9.23 14.74 7.18
N LEU A 146 7.98 14.63 7.66
CA LEU A 146 7.38 15.63 8.56
C LEU A 146 7.68 15.38 10.04
N ALA A 147 8.08 14.15 10.40
CA ALA A 147 8.46 13.81 11.78
C ALA A 147 9.91 14.21 12.12
N THR A 148 10.77 14.40 11.11
CA THR A 148 12.20 14.73 11.27
C THR A 148 12.57 16.17 10.91
N GLY A 149 11.59 17.02 10.55
CA GLY A 149 11.82 18.47 10.40
C GLY A 149 12.53 18.90 9.12
N PHE A 150 12.51 18.10 8.05
CA PHE A 150 13.02 18.54 6.76
C PHE A 150 11.90 19.14 5.89
N HIS A 151 11.84 20.47 5.87
CA HIS A 151 11.08 21.22 4.88
C HIS A 151 11.76 21.08 3.51
N HIS A 152 11.12 20.38 2.57
CA HIS A 152 11.28 20.67 1.16
C HIS A 152 9.94 21.19 0.63
N ASN A 153 9.95 22.48 0.29
CA ASN A 153 8.89 23.10 -0.48
C ASN A 153 8.84 22.41 -1.84
N ALA A 154 7.72 21.77 -2.17
CA ALA A 154 7.39 21.40 -3.53
C ALA A 154 6.23 22.29 -3.99
N ILE A 155 6.55 23.17 -4.94
CA ILE A 155 5.61 23.69 -5.94
C ILE A 155 5.66 22.71 -7.10
#